data_AF-A0A453R465-F1
#
_entry.id   AF-A0A453R465-F1
#
_cell.length_a   1.000
_cell.length_b   1.000
_cell.length_c   1.000
_cell.angle_alpha   90.00
_cell.angle_beta   90.00
_cell.angle_gamma   90.00
#
_symmetry.space_group_name_H-M   'P 1'
#
loop_
_entity.id
_entity.type
_entity.pdbx_description
1 polymer ?
#
loop_
_entity_poly.entity_id
_entity_poly.type
_entity_poly.pdbx_seq_one_letter_code
_entity_poly.pdbx_strand_id
1 'polypeptide(L)'
;MTGLEYVLSEVMEPHLFVMRKQKRTNSEKSDALLAYYILDGSIYQAPLLGSVFASRIVKLQSLLFFFFFGNSAVRFYSSLTDNDGNVIYC
;
A
#
# COMPACT_ATOMS: atom_id res chain seq x y z
N MET A 1 -13.34 -22.20 24.55
CA MET A 1 -13.83 -20.81 24.49
C MET A 1 -14.14 -20.46 23.04
N THR A 2 -15.25 -19.78 22.78
CA THR A 2 -15.66 -19.30 21.45
C THR A 2 -15.67 -17.78 21.51
N GLY A 3 -15.21 -17.11 20.45
CA GLY A 3 -15.10 -15.65 20.44
C GLY A 3 -13.87 -15.11 19.74
N LEU A 4 -13.54 -13.85 20.03
CA LEU A 4 -12.33 -13.19 19.56
C LEU A 4 -11.19 -13.47 20.53
N GLU A 5 -10.07 -13.94 20.00
CA GLU A 5 -8.87 -14.24 20.76
C GLU A 5 -7.63 -13.69 20.06
N TYR A 6 -6.60 -13.41 20.85
CA TYR A 6 -5.30 -12.97 20.39
C TYR A 6 -4.30 -14.05 20.75
N VAL A 7 -3.61 -14.57 19.73
CA VAL A 7 -2.64 -15.66 19.89
C VAL A 7 -1.29 -15.17 19.39
N LEU A 8 -0.24 -15.47 20.16
CA LEU A 8 1.13 -15.24 19.74
C LEU A 8 1.51 -16.30 18.70
N SER A 9 1.69 -15.87 17.45
CA SER A 9 1.96 -16.77 16.33
C SER A 9 3.44 -17.09 16.21
N GLU A 10 4.28 -16.07 16.28
CA GLU A 10 5.73 -16.20 16.11
C GLU A 10 6.43 -15.29 17.11
N VAL A 11 7.57 -15.78 17.60
CA VAL A 11 8.41 -15.11 18.59
C VAL A 11 9.83 -15.15 18.07
N MET A 12 10.40 -13.98 17.80
CA MET A 12 11.79 -13.81 17.43
C MET A 12 12.43 -12.80 18.38
N GLU A 13 12.93 -13.33 19.50
CA GLU A 13 13.71 -12.55 20.46
C GLU A 13 15.00 -12.04 19.80
N PRO A 14 15.42 -10.78 20.04
CA PRO A 14 14.98 -9.85 21.11
C PRO A 14 13.87 -8.85 20.71
N HIS A 15 13.56 -8.71 19.42
CA HIS A 15 12.92 -7.48 18.93
C HIS A 15 11.55 -7.68 18.28
N LEU A 16 11.20 -8.89 17.82
CA LEU A 16 9.99 -9.10 17.02
C LEU A 16 9.08 -10.17 17.62
N PHE A 17 7.83 -9.79 17.84
CA PHE A 17 6.75 -10.72 18.17
C PHE A 17 5.59 -10.51 17.20
N VAL A 18 4.99 -11.60 16.73
CA VAL A 18 3.84 -11.56 15.83
C VAL A 18 2.61 -12.05 16.58
N MET A 19 1.70 -11.13 16.90
CA MET A 19 0.39 -11.45 17.44
C MET A 19 -0.64 -11.57 16.32
N ARG A 20 -1.52 -12.57 16.41
CA ARG A 20 -2.58 -12.81 15.44
C ARG A 20 -3.93 -12.73 16.15
N LYS A 21 -4.81 -11.90 15.61
CA LYS A 21 -6.22 -11.80 16.03
C LYS A 21 -7.00 -12.84 15.24
N GLN A 22 -7.64 -13.76 15.95
CA GLN A 22 -8.45 -14.80 15.34
C GLN A 22 -9.83 -14.85 15.98
N LYS A 23 -10.83 -15.28 15.21
CA LYS A 23 -12.18 -15.52 15.69
C LYS A 23 -12.45 -17.02 15.64
N ARG A 24 -12.65 -17.61 16.82
CA ARG A 24 -12.97 -19.02 16.96
C ARG A 24 -14.47 -19.21 16.87
N THR A 25 -14.93 -19.70 15.72
CA THR A 25 -16.35 -19.99 15.44
C THR A 25 -16.72 -21.39 15.91
N ASN A 26 -15.79 -22.34 15.84
CA ASN A 26 -15.96 -23.71 16.36
C ASN A 26 -14.65 -24.19 17.00
N SER A 27 -14.69 -25.34 17.68
CA SER A 27 -13.53 -25.91 18.36
C SER A 27 -12.36 -26.21 17.41
N GLU A 28 -12.68 -26.52 16.17
CA GLU A 28 -11.73 -26.96 15.15
C GLU A 28 -11.42 -25.86 14.13
N LYS A 29 -12.27 -24.83 14.05
CA LYS A 29 -12.17 -23.77 13.04
C LYS A 29 -11.95 -22.41 13.70
N SER A 30 -10.75 -21.87 13.49
CA SER A 30 -10.37 -20.51 13.83
C SER A 30 -10.07 -19.73 12.55
N ASP A 31 -10.73 -18.60 12.37
CA ASP A 31 -10.51 -17.73 11.21
C ASP A 31 -9.55 -16.61 11.63
N ALA A 32 -8.39 -16.53 10.99
CA ALA A 32 -7.42 -15.46 11.21
C ALA A 32 -7.91 -14.17 10.56
N LEU A 33 -8.03 -13.10 11.36
CA LEU A 33 -8.56 -11.81 10.90
C LEU A 33 -7.44 -10.82 10.59
N LEU A 34 -6.54 -10.61 11.54
CA LEU A 34 -5.53 -9.55 11.51
C LEU A 34 -4.25 -10.02 12.19
N ALA A 35 -3.12 -9.43 11.81
CA ALA A 35 -1.84 -9.63 12.48
C ALA A 35 -1.28 -8.29 12.97
N TYR A 36 -0.52 -8.35 14.06
CA TYR A 36 0.14 -7.24 14.71
C TYR A 36 1.60 -7.60 14.93
N TYR A 37 2.49 -6.68 14.58
CA TYR A 37 3.92 -6.78 14.84
C TYR A 37 4.23 -5.99 16.10
N ILE A 38 4.91 -6.62 17.05
CA ILE A 38 5.50 -5.93 18.19
C ILE A 38 6.98 -5.80 17.88
N LEU A 39 7.43 -4.56 17.73
CA LEU A 39 8.81 -4.21 17.45
C LEU A 39 9.31 -3.30 18.58
N ASP A 40 10.31 -3.74 19.32
CA ASP A 40 10.93 -2.96 20.42
C ASP A 40 9.92 -2.40 21.46
N GLY A 41 8.88 -3.19 21.75
CA GLY A 41 7.80 -2.81 22.66
C GLY A 41 6.69 -1.94 22.04
N SER A 42 6.82 -1.54 20.77
CA SER A 42 5.80 -0.80 20.01
C SER A 42 4.96 -1.72 19.13
N ILE A 43 3.66 -1.47 19.05
CA ILE A 43 2.71 -2.34 18.33
C ILE A 43 2.29 -1.71 17.01
N TYR A 44 2.49 -2.43 15.92
CA TYR A 44 2.12 -2.05 14.55
C TYR A 44 1.11 -3.01 13.97
N GLN A 45 0.12 -2.50 13.23
CA GLN A 45 -0.83 -3.34 12.51
C GLN A 45 -0.22 -3.81 11.19
N ALA A 46 -0.27 -5.12 10.93
CA ALA A 46 0.17 -5.67 9.66
C ALA A 46 -0.85 -5.30 8.56
N PRO A 47 -0.41 -4.73 7.42
CA PRO A 47 -1.30 -4.44 6.31
C PRO A 47 -1.72 -5.75 5.63
N LEU A 48 -2.96 -5.80 5.15
CA LEU A 48 -3.44 -6.91 4.34
C LEU A 48 -2.73 -6.91 2.98
N LEU A 49 -2.36 -8.08 2.45
CA LEU A 49 -1.71 -8.18 1.13
C LEU A 49 -2.45 -7.39 0.05
N GLY A 50 -3.78 -7.51 0.00
CA GLY A 50 -4.61 -6.78 -0.96
C GLY A 50 -4.46 -5.26 -0.87
N SER A 51 -4.38 -4.71 0.35
CA SER A 51 -4.18 -3.26 0.55
C SER A 51 -2.79 -2.80 0.07
N VAL A 52 -1.77 -3.62 0.29
CA VAL A 52 -0.41 -3.34 -0.21
C VAL A 52 -0.41 -3.34 -1.73
N PHE A 53 -1.00 -4.36 -2.37
CA PHE A 53 -1.09 -4.41 -3.83
C PHE A 53 -1.86 -3.24 -4.42
N ALA A 54 -3.03 -2.92 -3.87
CA ALA A 54 -3.82 -1.77 -4.31
C ALA A 54 -3.00 -0.47 -4.22
N SER A 55 -2.28 -0.24 -3.12
CA SER A 55 -1.45 0.94 -2.95
C SER A 55 -0.32 1.04 -3.99
N ARG A 56 0.25 -0.09 -4.41
CA ARG A 56 1.32 -0.14 -5.43
C ARG A 56 0.75 0.17 -6.81
N ILE A 57 -0.39 -0.41 -7.16
CA ILE A 57 -1.05 -0.17 -8.46
C ILE A 57 -1.43 1.30 -8.59
N VAL A 58 -2.03 1.90 -7.55
CA VAL A 58 -2.42 3.32 -7.57
C VAL A 58 -1.21 4.23 -7.77
N LYS A 59 -0.07 3.93 -7.13
CA LYS A 59 1.17 4.70 -7.32
C LYS A 59 1.71 4.60 -8.74
N LEU A 60 1.70 3.41 -9.34
CA LEU A 60 2.11 3.23 -10.73
C LEU A 60 1.18 3.97 -11.69
N GLN A 61 -0.13 3.90 -11.46
CA GLN A 61 -1.12 4.64 -12.24
C GLN A 61 -0.90 6.16 -12.16
N SER A 62 -0.63 6.69 -10.97
CA SER A 62 -0.36 8.12 -10.78
C SER A 62 0.91 8.57 -11.52
N LEU A 63 1.98 7.78 -11.48
CA LEU A 63 3.22 8.10 -12.20
C LEU A 63 3.04 8.05 -13.72
N LEU A 64 2.31 7.04 -14.23
CA LEU A 64 2.00 6.95 -15.65
C LEU A 64 1.13 8.12 -16.12
N PHE A 65 0.14 8.51 -15.32
CA PHE A 65 -0.68 9.67 -15.62
C PHE A 65 0.16 10.94 -15.69
N PHE A 66 1.03 11.17 -14.71
CA PHE A 66 1.91 12.35 -14.69
C PHE A 66 2.88 12.35 -15.89
N PHE A 67 3.47 11.20 -16.20
CA PHE A 67 4.37 11.09 -17.35
C PHE A 67 3.65 11.31 -18.68
N PHE A 68 2.47 10.72 -18.88
CA PHE A 68 1.72 10.83 -20.13
C PHE A 68 1.15 12.24 -20.31
N PHE A 69 0.57 12.82 -19.27
CA PHE A 69 0.04 14.17 -19.28
C PHE A 69 1.17 15.20 -19.41
N GLY A 70 2.29 15.02 -18.71
CA GLY A 70 3.46 15.88 -18.81
C GLY A 70 4.06 15.89 -20.22
N ASN A 71 4.26 14.72 -20.83
CA ASN A 71 4.75 14.64 -22.21
C ASN A 71 3.76 15.20 -23.22
N SER A 72 2.46 15.02 -23.01
CA SER A 72 1.42 15.60 -23.88
C SER A 72 1.41 17.12 -23.78
N ALA A 73 1.56 17.68 -22.58
CA ALA A 73 1.65 19.12 -22.37
C ALA A 73 2.92 19.72 -22.98
N VAL A 74 4.08 19.06 -22.86
CA VAL A 74 5.33 19.50 -23.49
C VAL A 74 5.23 19.43 -25.02
N ARG A 75 4.66 18.34 -25.57
CA ARG A 75 4.41 18.21 -27.02
C ARG A 75 3.44 19.27 -27.54
N PHE A 76 2.40 19.59 -26.77
CA PHE A 76 1.45 20.64 -27.13
C PHE A 76 2.10 22.02 -27.08
N TYR A 77 2.88 22.30 -26.03
CA TYR A 77 3.64 23.54 -25.90
C TYR A 77 4.67 23.70 -27.03
N SER A 78 5.41 22.65 -27.38
CA SER A 78 6.35 22.67 -28.49
C SER A 78 5.68 22.85 -29.86
N SER A 79 4.42 22.46 -30.02
CA SER A 79 3.65 22.73 -31.24
C SER A 79 3.16 24.18 -31.33
N LEU A 80 3.20 24.93 -30.23
CA LEU A 80 2.80 26.34 -30.15
C LEU A 80 4.00 27.30 -30.22
N THR A 81 5.23 26.78 -30.22
CA THR A 81 6.48 27.55 -30.25
C THR A 81 7.28 27.20 -31.50
N ASP A 82 7.61 28.18 -32.35
CA ASP A 82 8.54 27.96 -33.46
C ASP A 82 10.00 27.84 -32.94
N ASN A 83 10.93 27.40 -33.79
CA ASN A 83 12.36 27.18 -33.47
C ASN A 83 13.08 28.40 -32.86
N ASP A 84 12.48 29.59 -32.96
CA ASP A 84 13.00 30.85 -32.43
C ASP A 84 12.37 31.26 -31.08
N GLY A 85 11.55 30.40 -30.47
CA GLY A 85 10.94 30.62 -29.15
C GLY A 85 9.77 31.62 -29.14
N ASN A 86 9.25 32.00 -30.31
CA ASN A 86 8.11 32.90 -30.43
C ASN A 86 6.79 32.11 -30.49
N VAL A 87 5.76 32.60 -29.77
CA VAL A 87 4.47 31.92 -29.61
C VAL A 87 3.62 32.13 -30.86
N ILE A 88 3.23 31.04 -31.54
CA ILE A 88 2.38 31.10 -32.73
C ILE A 88 0.92 31.17 -32.27
N TYR A 89 0.41 32.39 -32.06
CA TYR A 89 -1.03 32.66 -32.06
C TYR A 89 -1.31 33.80 -33.07
N CYS A 90 -2.12 33.51 -34.09
CA CYS A 90 -2.97 34.48 -34.77
C CYS A 90 -4.36 34.42 -34.14
#